data_AF-A0AAV7LBD8-F1
#
_entry.id   AF-A0AAV7LBD8-F1
#
_cell.length_a   1.000
_cell.length_b   1.000
_cell.length_c   1.000
_cell.angle_alpha   90.00
_cell.angle_beta   90.00
_cell.angle_gamma   90.00
#
_symmetry.space_group_name_H-M   'P 1'
#
loop_
_entity.id
_entity.type
_entity.pdbx_description
1 polymer ?
#
loop_
_entity_poly.entity_id
_entity_poly.type
_entity_poly.pdbx_seq_one_letter_code
_entity_poly.pdbx_strand_id
1 'polypeptide(L)'
;MCSQQRCGDWLSFSLIPPAVCCMAANILLYFPNGDSTYASANSLTEYVWFFEGICFSGVMMLIIAALLLTVEQYTCFACCCYPNKGCNPRCSRAGSPIIALLGVTFSGYCLIISSLALSQGPFCSTITGWTYPFKDTPGSYLTNSSLWLQCLKPYYVVEWNIILFSILIALSAFQVIVCFIKAIIELRILLCATHSVIVQPESI
;
A
#
# COMPACT_ATOMS: atom_id res chain seq x y z
N MET A 1 4.03 25.55 -14.08
CA MET A 1 3.22 25.14 -12.91
C MET A 1 1.99 24.30 -13.31
N CYS A 2 1.28 24.62 -14.41
CA CYS A 2 0.10 23.84 -14.83
C CYS A 2 0.35 22.36 -15.24
N SER A 3 1.53 22.02 -15.78
CA SER A 3 1.87 20.62 -16.13
C SER A 3 2.10 19.72 -14.89
N GLN A 4 2.67 20.29 -13.82
CA GLN A 4 2.96 19.57 -12.58
C GLN A 4 1.68 19.16 -11.85
N GLN A 5 0.64 19.99 -11.91
CA GLN A 5 -0.62 19.80 -11.19
C GLN A 5 -1.46 18.68 -11.81
N ARG A 6 -1.56 18.64 -13.14
CA ARG A 6 -2.23 17.56 -13.87
C ARG A 6 -1.55 16.20 -13.67
N CYS A 7 -0.23 16.17 -13.44
CA CYS A 7 0.51 14.94 -13.15
C CYS A 7 0.18 14.40 -11.73
N GLY A 8 0.02 15.29 -10.74
CA GLY A 8 -0.31 14.92 -9.36
C GLY A 8 -1.67 14.21 -9.23
N ASP A 9 -2.69 14.77 -9.87
CA ASP A 9 -4.07 14.26 -9.79
C ASP A 9 -4.19 12.83 -10.36
N TRP A 10 -3.56 12.58 -11.51
CA TRP A 10 -3.53 11.25 -12.13
C TRP A 10 -2.78 10.23 -11.28
N LEU A 11 -1.70 10.67 -10.63
CA LEU A 11 -0.88 9.84 -9.78
C LEU A 11 -1.65 9.42 -8.51
N SER A 12 -2.46 10.30 -7.93
CA SER A 12 -3.37 9.95 -6.82
C SER A 12 -4.47 9.00 -7.25
N PHE A 13 -5.12 9.27 -8.38
CA PHE A 13 -6.21 8.43 -8.88
C PHE A 13 -5.74 7.00 -9.15
N SER A 14 -4.51 6.85 -9.68
CA SER A 14 -3.89 5.56 -9.93
C SER A 14 -3.63 4.72 -8.66
N LEU A 15 -3.69 5.28 -7.45
CA LEU A 15 -3.54 4.54 -6.19
C LEU A 15 -4.83 3.83 -5.75
N ILE A 16 -6.00 4.26 -6.22
CA ILE A 16 -7.28 3.69 -5.78
C ILE A 16 -7.42 2.22 -6.21
N PRO A 17 -7.28 1.85 -7.50
CA PRO A 17 -7.40 0.46 -7.93
C PRO A 17 -6.48 -0.51 -7.18
N PRO A 18 -5.16 -0.26 -7.05
CA PRO A 18 -4.28 -1.18 -6.33
C PRO A 18 -4.64 -1.26 -4.84
N ALA A 19 -5.10 -0.18 -4.21
CA ALA A 19 -5.50 -0.20 -2.80
C ALA A 19 -6.77 -1.05 -2.57
N VAL A 20 -7.77 -0.95 -3.45
CA VAL A 20 -8.96 -1.81 -3.42
C VAL A 20 -8.58 -3.27 -3.67
N CYS A 21 -7.73 -3.55 -4.65
CA CYS A 21 -7.25 -4.90 -4.91
C CYS A 21 -6.46 -5.48 -3.73
N CYS A 22 -5.61 -4.69 -3.07
CA CYS A 22 -4.92 -5.11 -1.84
C CYS A 22 -5.92 -5.44 -0.73
N MET A 23 -6.96 -4.63 -0.54
CA MET A 23 -8.00 -4.92 0.45
C MET A 23 -8.72 -6.24 0.14
N ALA A 24 -9.09 -6.47 -1.12
CA ALA A 24 -9.74 -7.71 -1.55
C ALA A 24 -8.82 -8.93 -1.38
N ALA A 25 -7.55 -8.84 -1.76
CA ALA A 25 -6.58 -9.92 -1.60
C ALA A 25 -6.37 -10.30 -0.13
N ASN A 26 -6.36 -9.31 0.77
CA ASN A 26 -6.29 -9.54 2.22
C ASN A 26 -7.52 -10.27 2.76
N ILE A 27 -8.72 -9.92 2.28
CA ILE A 27 -9.96 -10.62 2.65
C ILE A 27 -9.95 -12.06 2.12
N LEU A 28 -9.44 -12.27 0.90
CA LEU A 28 -9.33 -13.61 0.32
C LEU A 28 -8.30 -14.50 1.03
N LEU A 29 -7.22 -13.92 1.56
CA LEU A 29 -6.26 -14.65 2.40
C LEU A 29 -6.90 -15.16 3.70
N TYR A 30 -7.93 -14.48 4.20
CA TYR A 30 -8.66 -14.90 5.41
C TYR A 30 -9.49 -16.17 5.19
N PHE A 31 -10.00 -16.37 3.97
CA PHE A 31 -10.78 -17.56 3.61
C PHE A 31 -9.97 -18.44 2.66
N PRO A 32 -9.11 -19.34 3.17
CA PRO A 32 -8.39 -20.27 2.31
C PRO A 32 -9.39 -21.09 1.49
N ASN A 33 -9.28 -21.02 0.16
CA ASN A 33 -10.23 -21.58 -0.83
C ASN A 33 -11.69 -21.14 -0.69
N GLY A 34 -11.98 -20.03 0.01
CA GLY A 34 -13.37 -19.62 0.27
C GLY A 34 -14.13 -20.50 1.25
N ASP A 35 -13.45 -21.43 1.94
CA ASP A 35 -14.04 -22.30 2.95
C ASP A 35 -14.00 -21.63 4.33
N SER A 36 -15.17 -21.40 4.93
CA SER A 36 -15.29 -20.80 6.28
C SER A 36 -15.08 -21.82 7.41
N THR A 37 -15.03 -23.10 7.09
CA THR A 37 -14.90 -24.21 8.06
C THR A 37 -13.61 -24.13 8.87
N TYR A 38 -12.50 -23.72 8.24
CA TYR A 38 -11.19 -23.61 8.89
C TYR A 38 -10.99 -22.31 9.67
N ALA A 39 -11.80 -21.27 9.43
CA ALA A 39 -11.74 -20.01 10.17
C ALA A 39 -12.19 -20.15 11.63
N SER A 40 -12.92 -21.22 11.97
CA SER A 40 -13.49 -21.42 13.30
C SER A 40 -12.67 -22.34 14.23
N ALA A 41 -11.69 -23.08 13.70
CA ALA A 41 -11.24 -24.32 14.33
C ALA A 41 -9.81 -24.35 14.91
N ASN A 42 -8.92 -23.36 14.68
CA ASN A 42 -7.62 -23.36 15.37
C ASN A 42 -6.87 -22.02 15.32
N SER A 43 -6.25 -21.67 16.45
CA SER A 43 -5.19 -20.66 16.66
C SER A 43 -5.52 -19.17 16.41
N LEU A 44 -6.52 -18.62 17.12
CA LEU A 44 -6.88 -17.19 17.12
C LEU A 44 -5.72 -16.18 17.25
N THR A 45 -4.59 -16.51 17.89
CA THR A 45 -3.54 -15.52 18.23
C THR A 45 -2.56 -15.19 17.10
N GLU A 46 -2.14 -16.17 16.29
CA GLU A 46 -1.24 -15.91 15.15
C GLU A 46 -2.01 -15.30 13.97
N TYR A 47 -3.27 -15.70 13.80
CA TYR A 47 -4.19 -15.18 12.79
C TYR A 47 -4.54 -13.71 13.03
N VAL A 48 -4.77 -13.28 14.28
CA VAL A 48 -5.02 -11.87 14.61
C VAL A 48 -3.82 -11.00 14.23
N TRP A 49 -2.60 -11.47 14.44
CA TRP A 49 -1.39 -10.71 14.11
C TRP A 49 -1.21 -10.49 12.60
N PHE A 50 -1.51 -11.51 11.79
CA PHE A 50 -1.51 -11.41 10.32
C PHE A 50 -2.64 -10.51 9.81
N PHE A 51 -3.82 -10.63 10.42
CA PHE A 51 -5.04 -9.91 10.02
C PHE A 51 -4.95 -8.41 10.38
N GLU A 52 -4.44 -8.09 11.57
CA GLU A 52 -4.26 -6.71 12.05
C GLU A 52 -3.15 -5.98 11.26
N GLY A 53 -2.12 -6.69 10.78
CA GLY A 53 -1.04 -6.10 10.00
C GLY A 53 -1.40 -5.80 8.54
N ILE A 54 -1.81 -6.82 7.78
CA ILE A 54 -1.91 -6.68 6.31
C ILE A 54 -3.25 -6.06 5.89
N CYS A 55 -4.37 -6.41 6.54
CA CYS A 55 -5.67 -5.80 6.24
C CYS A 55 -5.69 -4.29 6.55
N PHE A 56 -5.09 -3.91 7.68
CA PHE A 56 -4.97 -2.50 8.09
C PHE A 56 -4.20 -1.66 7.07
N SER A 57 -3.14 -2.21 6.48
CA SER A 57 -2.34 -1.50 5.47
C SER A 57 -3.16 -1.15 4.22
N GLY A 58 -4.04 -2.05 3.75
CA GLY A 58 -4.91 -1.80 2.61
C GLY A 58 -5.92 -0.68 2.85
N VAL A 59 -6.58 -0.71 4.01
CA VAL A 59 -7.54 0.34 4.42
C VAL A 59 -6.83 1.68 4.62
N MET A 60 -5.67 1.69 5.28
CA MET A 60 -4.89 2.91 5.47
C MET A 60 -4.42 3.48 4.14
N MET A 61 -4.04 2.66 3.16
CA MET A 61 -3.68 3.14 1.82
C MET A 61 -4.87 3.75 1.07
N LEU A 62 -6.09 3.24 1.25
CA LEU A 62 -7.30 3.89 0.71
C LEU A 62 -7.54 5.26 1.34
N ILE A 63 -7.38 5.36 2.67
CA ILE A 63 -7.51 6.63 3.39
C ILE A 63 -6.45 7.63 2.91
N ILE A 64 -5.19 7.20 2.77
CA ILE A 64 -4.10 8.05 2.27
C ILE A 64 -4.38 8.49 0.82
N ALA A 65 -4.85 7.60 -0.06
CA ALA A 65 -5.21 7.96 -1.43
C ALA A 65 -6.34 9.00 -1.47
N ALA A 66 -7.38 8.83 -0.64
CA ALA A 66 -8.46 9.80 -0.51
C ALA A 66 -7.96 11.16 0.02
N LEU A 67 -7.14 11.15 1.08
CA LEU A 67 -6.54 12.38 1.63
C LEU A 67 -5.71 13.11 0.57
N LEU A 68 -4.86 12.40 -0.18
CA LEU A 68 -4.08 12.97 -1.27
C LEU A 68 -4.97 13.61 -2.35
N LEU A 69 -6.07 12.93 -2.75
CA LEU A 69 -7.04 13.49 -3.70
C LEU A 69 -7.76 14.72 -3.16
N THR A 70 -8.22 14.71 -1.91
CA THR A 70 -8.91 15.86 -1.32
C THR A 70 -8.02 17.09 -1.32
N VAL A 71 -6.76 16.93 -0.87
CA VAL A 71 -5.79 18.03 -0.83
C VAL A 71 -5.50 18.56 -2.24
N GLU A 72 -5.41 17.68 -3.24
CA GLU A 72 -5.24 18.09 -4.64
C GLU A 72 -6.48 18.83 -5.19
N GLN A 73 -7.69 18.38 -4.91
CA GLN A 73 -8.93 19.01 -5.38
C GLN A 73 -9.14 20.43 -4.79
N TYR A 74 -8.86 20.63 -3.50
CA TYR A 74 -8.97 21.96 -2.88
C TYR A 74 -8.02 22.98 -3.55
N THR A 75 -6.88 22.54 -4.10
CA THR A 75 -5.93 23.43 -4.78
C THR A 75 -6.34 23.84 -6.20
N CYS A 76 -7.09 22.98 -6.91
CA CYS A 76 -7.57 23.29 -8.26
C CYS A 76 -8.66 24.37 -8.25
N PHE A 77 -9.59 24.31 -7.29
CA PHE A 77 -10.70 25.25 -7.17
C PHE A 77 -10.23 26.68 -6.84
N ALA A 78 -9.17 26.82 -6.04
CA ALA A 78 -8.59 28.12 -5.70
C ALA A 78 -8.02 28.88 -6.92
N CYS A 79 -7.50 28.17 -7.93
CA CYS A 79 -6.92 28.78 -9.14
C CYS A 79 -7.96 29.11 -10.23
N CYS A 80 -9.07 28.36 -10.31
CA CYS A 80 -10.08 28.56 -11.36
C CYS A 80 -11.13 29.63 -11.04
N CYS A 81 -11.24 30.08 -9.79
CA CYS A 81 -12.25 31.08 -9.39
C CYS A 81 -11.80 32.55 -9.52
N TYR A 82 -10.55 32.87 -9.87
CA TYR A 82 -10.09 34.25 -10.00
C TYR A 82 -9.24 34.49 -11.27
N PRO A 83 -9.86 34.62 -12.45
CA PRO A 83 -9.14 34.64 -13.73
C PRO A 83 -8.37 35.94 -14.02
N ASN A 84 -8.55 37.04 -13.26
CA ASN A 84 -8.07 38.38 -13.67
C ASN A 84 -7.27 39.17 -12.63
N LYS A 85 -6.81 38.57 -11.53
CA LYS A 85 -5.70 39.14 -10.74
C LYS A 85 -4.65 38.07 -10.58
N GLY A 86 -3.40 38.46 -10.85
CA GLY A 86 -2.23 37.58 -10.80
C GLY A 86 -2.33 36.61 -9.64
N CYS A 87 -2.17 35.33 -9.96
CA CYS A 87 -2.16 34.24 -9.00
C CYS A 87 -1.24 34.64 -7.85
N ASN A 88 -1.81 34.99 -6.70
CA ASN A 88 -1.02 35.38 -5.54
C ASN A 88 -0.16 34.15 -5.19
N PRO A 89 1.19 34.25 -5.12
CA PRO A 89 2.06 33.11 -4.82
C PRO A 89 1.81 32.48 -3.43
N ARG A 90 0.85 33.01 -2.67
CA ARG A 90 0.40 32.53 -1.36
C ARG A 90 -0.78 31.54 -1.39
N CYS A 91 -1.23 31.05 -2.55
CA CYS A 91 -1.92 29.76 -2.58
C CYS A 91 -0.86 28.65 -2.51
N SER A 92 -0.26 28.50 -1.31
CA SER A 92 0.68 27.43 -1.04
C SER A 92 -0.07 26.10 -1.22
N ARG A 93 0.24 25.38 -2.30
CA ARG A 93 -0.09 23.96 -2.46
C ARG A 93 0.66 23.22 -1.36
N ALA A 94 0.11 23.22 -0.15
CA ALA A 94 0.55 22.36 0.91
C ALA A 94 -0.15 21.00 0.73
N GLY A 95 0.19 20.30 -0.35
CA GLY A 95 0.16 18.85 -0.30
C GLY A 95 1.06 18.46 0.85
N SER A 96 0.49 18.01 1.97
CA SER A 96 1.32 17.75 3.15
C SER A 96 2.29 16.63 2.81
N PRO A 97 3.62 16.88 2.76
CA PRO A 97 4.60 15.84 2.42
C PRO A 97 4.51 14.67 3.42
N ILE A 98 4.00 14.96 4.62
CA ILE A 98 3.71 13.97 5.67
C ILE A 98 2.71 12.92 5.17
N ILE A 99 1.66 13.29 4.43
CA ILE A 99 0.67 12.33 3.91
C ILE A 99 1.31 11.39 2.89
N ALA A 100 2.15 11.93 2.00
CA ALA A 100 2.88 11.11 1.02
C ALA A 100 3.87 10.16 1.71
N LEU A 101 4.58 10.63 2.74
CA LEU A 101 5.48 9.81 3.55
C LEU A 101 4.75 8.70 4.30
N LEU A 102 3.59 9.00 4.90
CA LEU A 102 2.72 7.98 5.51
C LEU A 102 2.30 6.92 4.49
N GLY A 103 1.96 7.34 3.27
CA GLY A 103 1.69 6.42 2.16
C GLY A 103 2.86 5.48 1.85
N VAL A 104 4.10 6.00 1.82
CA VAL A 104 5.31 5.18 1.67
C VAL A 104 5.47 4.21 2.83
N THR A 105 5.23 4.65 4.07
CA THR A 105 5.35 3.80 5.26
C THR A 105 4.34 2.66 5.26
N PHE A 106 3.06 2.94 5.01
CA PHE A 106 2.02 1.90 5.04
C PHE A 106 2.14 0.91 3.88
N SER A 107 2.39 1.40 2.66
CA SER A 107 2.61 0.52 1.49
C SER A 107 3.91 -0.27 1.60
N GLY A 108 4.98 0.35 2.12
CA GLY A 108 6.25 -0.32 2.39
C GLY A 108 6.14 -1.40 3.47
N TYR A 109 5.37 -1.14 4.54
CA TYR A 109 5.06 -2.15 5.55
C TYR A 109 4.35 -3.36 4.94
N CYS A 110 3.32 -3.12 4.12
CA CYS A 110 2.61 -4.19 3.40
C CYS A 110 3.55 -5.02 2.53
N LEU A 111 4.45 -4.35 1.78
CA LEU A 111 5.42 -5.02 0.91
C LEU A 111 6.36 -5.93 1.70
N ILE A 112 6.94 -5.42 2.80
CA ILE A 112 7.88 -6.17 3.64
C ILE A 112 7.18 -7.37 4.28
N ILE A 113 6.03 -7.15 4.93
CA ILE A 113 5.30 -8.22 5.61
C ILE A 113 4.80 -9.26 4.61
N SER A 114 4.28 -8.86 3.45
CA SER A 114 3.83 -9.81 2.42
C SER A 114 4.99 -10.63 1.85
N SER A 115 6.18 -10.04 1.73
CA SER A 115 7.40 -10.76 1.28
C SER A 115 7.87 -11.77 2.32
N LEU A 116 7.85 -11.40 3.60
CA LEU A 116 8.19 -12.30 4.71
C LEU A 116 7.16 -13.42 4.88
N ALA A 117 5.87 -13.09 4.72
CA ALA A 117 4.79 -14.06 4.73
C ALA A 117 4.94 -15.09 3.60
N LEU A 118 5.27 -14.61 2.40
CA LEU A 118 5.52 -15.47 1.25
C LEU A 118 6.77 -16.34 1.45
N SER A 119 7.82 -15.86 2.11
CA SER A 119 8.99 -16.69 2.36
C SER A 119 8.73 -17.77 3.42
N GLN A 120 7.95 -17.45 4.47
CA GLN A 120 7.58 -18.39 5.52
C GLN A 120 6.62 -19.49 5.05
N GLY A 121 5.71 -19.16 4.12
CA GLY A 121 4.70 -20.07 3.58
C GLY A 121 3.48 -20.26 4.48
N PRO A 122 2.43 -20.95 3.99
CA PRO A 122 1.17 -21.07 4.69
C PRO A 122 1.22 -22.05 5.86
N PHE A 123 0.31 -21.84 6.81
CA PHE A 123 0.01 -22.80 7.84
C PHE A 123 -0.85 -23.94 7.26
N CYS A 124 -0.42 -25.19 7.41
CA CYS A 124 -1.14 -26.34 6.88
C CYS A 124 -0.98 -27.60 7.73
N SER A 125 -1.89 -28.55 7.56
CA SER A 125 -1.79 -29.86 8.18
C SER A 125 -0.85 -30.74 7.38
N THR A 126 0.23 -31.18 8.03
CA THR A 126 1.17 -32.19 7.53
C THR A 126 0.91 -33.54 8.19
N ILE A 127 1.70 -34.56 7.86
CA ILE A 127 1.67 -35.87 8.53
C ILE A 127 2.04 -35.81 10.02
N THR A 128 2.76 -34.76 10.46
CA THR A 128 3.21 -34.59 11.86
C THR A 128 2.29 -33.68 12.67
N GLY A 129 1.25 -33.09 12.05
CA GLY A 129 0.31 -32.17 12.68
C GLY A 129 0.19 -30.84 11.95
N TRP A 130 -0.41 -29.85 12.59
CA TRP A 130 -0.55 -28.49 12.04
C TRP A 130 0.74 -27.70 12.29
N THR A 131 1.46 -27.35 11.22
CA THR A 131 2.77 -26.69 11.32
C THR A 131 3.01 -25.75 10.13
N TYR A 132 4.10 -24.99 10.17
CA TYR A 132 4.64 -24.26 9.02
C TYR A 132 5.77 -25.08 8.37
N PRO A 133 5.49 -25.97 7.41
CA PRO A 133 6.50 -26.88 6.86
C PRO A 133 7.62 -26.15 6.10
N PHE A 134 7.36 -24.91 5.65
CA PHE A 134 8.30 -24.14 4.84
C PHE A 134 9.11 -23.10 5.62
N LYS A 135 8.92 -23.00 6.94
CA LYS A 135 9.59 -21.97 7.76
C LYS A 135 11.12 -22.05 7.70
N ASP A 136 11.67 -23.25 7.62
CA ASP A 136 13.13 -23.50 7.58
C ASP A 136 13.67 -23.65 6.14
N THR A 137 12.80 -23.58 5.12
CA THR A 137 13.21 -23.59 3.71
C THR A 137 13.06 -22.19 3.14
N PRO A 138 14.16 -21.48 2.79
CA PRO A 138 14.10 -20.10 2.34
C PRO A 138 13.48 -19.99 0.92
N GLY A 139 12.17 -20.17 0.82
CA GLY A 139 11.41 -20.08 -0.44
C GLY A 139 11.58 -21.27 -1.39
N SER A 140 12.17 -22.40 -0.97
CA SER A 140 12.37 -23.57 -1.85
C SER A 140 11.06 -24.15 -2.42
N TYR A 141 9.94 -23.91 -1.74
CA TYR A 141 8.60 -24.32 -2.17
C TYR A 141 8.04 -23.44 -3.31
N LEU A 142 8.58 -22.24 -3.53
CA LEU A 142 8.20 -21.36 -4.64
C LEU A 142 8.74 -21.89 -5.98
N THR A 143 9.90 -22.54 -5.96
CA THR A 143 10.54 -23.11 -7.16
C THR A 143 10.19 -24.58 -7.38
N ASN A 144 9.87 -25.32 -6.31
CA ASN A 144 9.59 -26.76 -6.38
C ASN A 144 8.15 -27.07 -5.97
N SER A 145 7.26 -27.15 -6.96
CA SER A 145 5.84 -27.50 -6.74
C SER A 145 5.64 -28.89 -6.11
N SER A 146 6.62 -29.80 -6.23
CA SER A 146 6.59 -31.11 -5.57
C SER A 146 6.52 -31.02 -4.04
N LEU A 147 7.01 -29.92 -3.45
CA LEU A 147 6.98 -29.70 -2.01
C LEU A 147 5.57 -29.36 -1.49
N TRP A 148 4.64 -28.98 -2.38
CA TRP A 148 3.27 -28.63 -1.99
C TRP A 148 2.50 -29.84 -1.46
N LEU A 149 2.93 -31.06 -1.81
CA LEU A 149 2.37 -32.32 -1.32
C LEU A 149 2.54 -32.53 0.20
N GLN A 150 3.43 -31.76 0.85
CA GLN A 150 3.58 -31.81 2.31
C GLN A 150 2.35 -31.25 3.04
N CYS A 151 1.60 -30.35 2.40
CA CYS A 151 0.34 -29.81 2.91
C CYS A 151 -0.83 -30.67 2.43
N LEU A 152 -1.42 -31.45 3.35
CA LEU A 152 -2.54 -32.34 3.04
C LEU A 152 -3.88 -31.60 3.09
N LYS A 153 -4.03 -30.70 4.07
CA LYS A 153 -5.23 -29.87 4.25
C LYS A 153 -4.85 -28.46 4.71
N PRO A 154 -5.57 -27.41 4.28
CA PRO A 154 -6.57 -27.41 3.21
C PRO A 154 -5.96 -27.65 1.81
N TYR A 155 -6.71 -28.26 0.89
CA TYR A 155 -6.25 -28.53 -0.48
C TYR A 155 -5.87 -27.24 -1.19
N TYR A 156 -4.83 -27.18 -2.02
CA TYR A 156 -4.44 -25.96 -2.78
C TYR A 156 -4.08 -24.71 -1.94
N VAL A 157 -3.94 -24.82 -0.62
CA VAL A 157 -3.62 -23.67 0.26
C VAL A 157 -2.30 -23.00 -0.13
N VAL A 158 -1.33 -23.78 -0.59
CA VAL A 158 0.00 -23.29 -1.00
C VAL A 158 -0.12 -22.38 -2.21
N GLU A 159 -0.79 -22.84 -3.26
CA GLU A 159 -1.01 -22.06 -4.48
C GLU A 159 -1.81 -20.78 -4.20
N TRP A 160 -2.88 -20.90 -3.41
CA TRP A 160 -3.71 -19.76 -3.00
C TRP A 160 -2.90 -18.65 -2.32
N ASN A 161 -2.04 -19.02 -1.35
CA ASN A 161 -1.20 -18.07 -0.64
C ASN A 161 -0.12 -17.47 -1.55
N ILE A 162 0.54 -18.29 -2.39
CA ILE A 162 1.55 -17.79 -3.33
C ILE A 162 0.95 -16.71 -4.25
N ILE A 163 -0.21 -16.98 -4.84
CA ILE A 163 -0.87 -16.06 -5.77
C ILE A 163 -1.25 -14.75 -5.06
N LEU A 164 -1.93 -14.84 -3.92
CA LEU A 164 -2.41 -13.65 -3.22
C LEU A 164 -1.28 -12.78 -2.65
N PHE A 165 -0.26 -13.39 -2.04
CA PHE A 165 0.91 -12.63 -1.56
C PHE A 165 1.72 -12.03 -2.72
N SER A 166 1.85 -12.73 -3.85
CA SER A 166 2.51 -12.17 -5.04
C SER A 166 1.77 -10.94 -5.58
N ILE A 167 0.43 -10.99 -5.64
CA ILE A 167 -0.40 -9.84 -6.02
C ILE A 167 -0.20 -8.69 -5.03
N LEU A 168 -0.23 -8.96 -3.72
CA LEU A 168 -0.01 -7.93 -2.69
C LEU A 168 1.37 -7.27 -2.83
N ILE A 169 2.43 -8.04 -3.06
CA ILE A 169 3.79 -7.52 -3.27
C ILE A 169 3.84 -6.61 -4.52
N ALA A 170 3.27 -7.05 -5.64
CA ALA A 170 3.28 -6.27 -6.88
C ALA A 170 2.51 -4.94 -6.72
N LEU A 171 1.32 -4.99 -6.12
CA LEU A 171 0.48 -3.80 -5.93
C LEU A 171 1.06 -2.84 -4.88
N SER A 172 1.60 -3.35 -3.77
CA SER A 172 2.26 -2.53 -2.75
C SER A 172 3.55 -1.90 -3.26
N ALA A 173 4.35 -2.60 -4.08
CA ALA A 173 5.52 -2.04 -4.73
C ALA A 173 5.14 -0.88 -5.65
N PHE A 174 4.08 -1.05 -6.45
CA PHE A 174 3.55 0.02 -7.28
C PHE A 174 3.10 1.24 -6.44
N GLN A 175 2.41 1.01 -5.33
CA GLN A 175 2.01 2.08 -4.40
C GLN A 175 3.21 2.82 -3.81
N VAL A 176 4.27 2.12 -3.38
CA VAL A 176 5.50 2.72 -2.85
C VAL A 176 6.13 3.65 -3.89
N ILE A 177 6.27 3.19 -5.14
CA ILE A 177 6.86 3.98 -6.23
C ILE A 177 6.05 5.26 -6.46
N VAL A 178 4.73 5.13 -6.53
CA VAL A 178 3.81 6.24 -6.77
C VAL A 178 3.84 7.26 -5.61
N CYS A 179 3.77 6.79 -4.36
CA CYS A 179 3.86 7.64 -3.17
C CYS A 179 5.23 8.32 -3.03
N PHE A 180 6.32 7.64 -3.41
CA PHE A 180 7.66 8.21 -3.40
C PHE A 180 7.81 9.34 -4.42
N ILE A 181 7.29 9.16 -5.65
CA ILE A 181 7.24 10.22 -6.66
C ILE A 181 6.43 11.42 -6.13
N LYS A 182 5.28 11.18 -5.48
CA LYS A 182 4.50 12.26 -4.84
C LYS A 182 5.30 12.98 -3.75
N ALA A 183 6.00 12.26 -2.89
CA ALA A 183 6.82 12.86 -1.84
C ALA A 183 7.89 13.79 -2.42
N ILE A 184 8.53 13.40 -3.53
CA ILE A 184 9.49 14.26 -4.24
C ILE A 184 8.81 15.50 -4.81
N ILE A 185 7.64 15.35 -5.45
CA ILE A 185 6.89 16.48 -6.03
C ILE A 185 6.52 17.48 -4.92
N GLU A 186 5.95 17.02 -3.80
CA GLU A 186 5.58 17.89 -2.67
C GLU A 186 6.80 18.54 -2.02
N LEU A 187 7.91 17.80 -1.86
CA LEU A 187 9.15 18.36 -1.31
C LEU A 187 9.70 19.49 -2.20
N ARG A 188 9.67 19.32 -3.53
CA ARG A 188 10.13 20.35 -4.47
C ARG A 188 9.27 21.60 -4.41
N ILE A 189 7.96 21.44 -4.20
CA ILE A 189 7.03 22.56 -4.03
C ILE A 189 7.31 23.29 -2.71
N LEU A 190 7.51 22.55 -1.61
CA LEU A 190 7.85 23.11 -0.30
C LEU A 190 9.15 23.93 -0.37
N LEU A 191 10.21 23.37 -0.98
CA LEU A 191 11.49 24.07 -1.14
C LEU A 191 11.35 25.37 -1.95
N CYS A 192 10.59 25.33 -3.06
CA CYS A 192 10.34 26.51 -3.89
C CYS A 192 9.56 27.59 -3.12
N ALA A 193 8.58 27.18 -2.31
CA ALA A 193 7.83 28.09 -1.44
C ALA A 193 8.71 28.72 -0.34
N THR A 194 9.62 27.95 0.26
CA THR A 194 10.57 28.52 1.24
C THR A 194 11.55 29.51 0.59
N HIS A 195 12.00 29.24 -0.64
CA HIS A 195 12.91 30.13 -1.36
C HIS A 195 12.23 31.46 -1.74
N SER A 196 10.94 31.45 -2.10
CA SER A 196 10.21 32.70 -2.39
C SER A 196 9.93 33.54 -1.14
N VAL A 197 9.81 32.91 0.04
CA VAL A 197 9.66 33.61 1.32
C VAL A 197 10.96 34.31 1.75
N ILE A 198 12.13 33.72 1.47
CA ILE A 198 13.45 34.29 1.84
C ILE A 198 13.83 35.49 0.95
N VAL A 199 13.24 35.66 -0.24
CA VAL A 199 13.50 36.81 -1.13
C VAL A 199 12.61 38.04 -0.80
N GLN A 200 11.75 37.95 0.22
CA GLN A 200 10.86 39.04 0.66
C GLN A 200 11.25 39.82 1.94
N PRO A 201 12.45 39.75 2.56
CA PRO A 201 12.82 40.70 3.60
C PRO A 201 13.56 41.87 2.94
N GLU A 202 12.83 42.92 2.56
CA GLU A 202 13.26 44.34 2.45
C GLU A 202 12.35 45.10 1.47
N SER A 203 11.14 45.41 1.90
CA SER A 203 10.42 46.58 1.37
C SER A 203 9.46 47.12 2.43
N ILE A 204 10.03 47.69 3.50
CA ILE A 204 9.44 48.78 4.28
C ILE A 204 10.55 49.79 4.53
#